data_AF-A0A6J8E7W0-F1
#
_entry.id   AF-A0A6J8E7W0-F1
#
_cell.length_a   1.000
_cell.length_b   1.000
_cell.length_c   1.000
_cell.angle_alpha   90.00
_cell.angle_beta   90.00
_cell.angle_gamma   90.00
#
_symmetry.space_group_name_H-M   'P 1'
#
loop_
_entity.id
_entity.type
_entity.pdbx_description
1 polymer ?
#
loop_
_entity_poly.entity_id
_entity_poly.type
_entity_poly.pdbx_seq_one_letter_code
_entity_poly.pdbx_strand_id
1 'polypeptide(L)'
;MDCEHVTKSQDKVALRHERLGTQKNYENLENKNVSIKIHAHDRNLAVNKFVRDTQFTVNQSDLSHAVKTVKKAVTKISKGTKRSEGICWSEQLGDKVEPIATHINWAVRNCEQNSQKPKESLDNIVKHYCNNHVNCHHSSRCKVDSNYEPSRIVITNGKVRKMLKSAIKSSTIYKYPQDYILAKDTFYVESLITFGKLRHPRRYLYTFRQIIMECHGLIILVSLMGICSVDSVSAKKKVDCQMSSWSMWSQIYGFGVRSKERTILRCPDNGGRSCPGREKIQYTSRKPTIQATANQIVRSFLQRNLKTTSLSHKRYVRRNVPVGLFRDLLIIIDSSGSVGAYNFKIAKQQVAELLGLLCPRPDPFNVNNNNGYNRAALIQFSSHVIEEFDFVATKNLAELKSSINSVRYRGGMTCTGDAFEKAIQMFTSSKGSRQGTKHEVLILTDGQSNCGKHLSTVLPRLHAKATVFGLMIGGFSSRGKQELTSYVSKPIPDHLFAVDNYQDLKQLLTLIKAKIDTSNPCAPFDLSEI
;
A
#
# COMPACT_ATOMS: atom_id res chain seq x y z
N MET A 1 37.05 -18.21 -11.25
CA MET A 1 37.54 -17.57 -10.01
C MET A 1 37.08 -18.43 -8.86
N ASP A 2 38.01 -19.02 -8.13
CA ASP A 2 37.67 -19.73 -6.90
C ASP A 2 37.17 -18.73 -5.86
N CYS A 3 36.02 -19.02 -5.26
CA CYS A 3 35.43 -18.19 -4.22
C CYS A 3 36.17 -18.41 -2.91
N GLU A 4 36.86 -17.39 -2.41
CA GLU A 4 37.39 -17.44 -1.06
C GLU A 4 36.32 -17.09 -0.03
N HIS A 5 36.18 -17.95 0.98
CA HIS A 5 35.21 -17.79 2.05
C HIS A 5 35.91 -17.39 3.35
N VAL A 6 35.37 -16.39 4.05
CA VAL A 6 35.73 -16.08 5.43
C VAL A 6 34.69 -16.71 6.35
N THR A 7 35.11 -17.62 7.22
CA THR A 7 34.20 -18.33 8.14
C THR A 7 34.17 -17.68 9.53
N LYS A 8 33.12 -17.95 10.31
CA LYS A 8 33.04 -17.53 11.73
C LYS A 8 34.14 -18.10 12.62
N SER A 9 34.81 -19.17 12.20
CA SER A 9 35.97 -19.71 12.91
C SER A 9 37.23 -18.86 12.71
N GLN A 10 37.32 -18.10 11.61
CA GLN A 10 38.45 -17.24 11.28
C GLN A 10 38.31 -15.83 11.90
N ASP A 11 37.09 -15.29 12.01
CA ASP A 11 36.82 -14.10 12.82
C ASP A 11 35.41 -14.18 13.43
N LYS A 12 35.28 -13.88 14.72
CA LYS A 12 34.01 -13.94 15.45
C LYS A 12 33.13 -12.71 15.21
N VAL A 13 33.68 -11.62 14.68
CA VAL A 13 32.98 -10.33 14.49
C VAL A 13 32.55 -10.17 13.03
N ALA A 14 31.24 -10.28 12.78
CA ALA A 14 30.66 -10.18 11.43
C ALA A 14 31.03 -8.87 10.70
N LEU A 15 31.17 -7.75 11.44
CA LEU A 15 31.55 -6.45 10.88
C LEU A 15 32.96 -6.43 10.28
N ARG A 16 33.86 -7.33 10.73
CA ARG A 16 35.23 -7.44 10.21
C ARG A 16 35.34 -8.35 8.99
N HIS A 17 34.31 -9.16 8.72
CA HIS A 17 34.30 -10.10 7.58
C HIS A 17 34.37 -9.38 6.24
N GLU A 18 33.72 -8.23 6.11
CA GLU A 18 33.75 -7.46 4.86
C GLU A 18 35.14 -6.88 4.59
N ARG A 19 35.80 -6.33 5.62
CA ARG A 19 37.19 -5.86 5.52
C ARG A 19 38.14 -7.01 5.19
N LEU A 20 38.03 -8.15 5.88
CA LEU A 20 38.88 -9.32 5.66
C LEU A 20 38.67 -9.93 4.27
N GLY A 21 37.42 -10.05 3.83
CA GLY A 21 37.11 -10.47 2.47
C GLY A 21 37.69 -9.50 1.44
N THR A 22 37.54 -8.19 1.67
CA THR A 22 38.14 -7.18 0.79
C THR A 22 39.66 -7.30 0.73
N GLN A 23 40.33 -7.46 1.87
CA GLN A 23 41.79 -7.63 1.95
C GLN A 23 42.27 -8.85 1.14
N LYS A 24 41.65 -10.02 1.35
CA LYS A 24 41.97 -11.24 0.57
C LYS A 24 41.79 -11.07 -0.93
N ASN A 25 40.81 -10.25 -1.35
CA ASN A 25 40.60 -9.98 -2.76
C ASN A 25 41.65 -9.04 -3.37
N TYR A 26 42.15 -8.08 -2.60
CA TYR A 26 43.29 -7.28 -3.02
C TYR A 26 44.53 -8.18 -3.18
N GLU A 27 44.83 -9.01 -2.18
CA GLU A 27 45.94 -9.99 -2.22
C GLU A 27 45.83 -10.93 -3.43
N ASN A 28 44.63 -11.47 -3.71
CA ASN A 28 44.39 -12.36 -4.85
C ASN A 28 44.50 -11.68 -6.22
N LEU A 29 44.20 -10.40 -6.31
CA LEU A 29 44.32 -9.64 -7.57
C LEU A 29 45.75 -9.16 -7.79
N GLU A 30 46.45 -8.76 -6.72
CA GLU A 30 47.88 -8.50 -6.75
C GLU A 30 48.66 -9.75 -7.20
N ASN A 31 48.32 -10.93 -6.68
CA ASN A 31 48.89 -12.21 -7.14
C ASN A 31 48.63 -12.51 -8.63
N LYS A 32 47.64 -11.85 -9.24
CA LYS A 32 47.30 -11.96 -10.67
C LYS A 32 47.78 -10.76 -11.49
N ASN A 33 48.61 -9.88 -10.91
CA ASN A 33 49.06 -8.62 -11.50
C ASN A 33 47.92 -7.69 -11.95
N VAL A 34 46.79 -7.72 -11.23
CA VAL A 34 45.63 -6.88 -11.48
C VAL A 34 45.57 -5.77 -10.42
N SER A 35 45.79 -4.52 -10.84
CA SER A 35 45.71 -3.36 -9.95
C SER A 35 44.30 -2.77 -9.89
N ILE A 36 43.80 -2.52 -8.67
CA ILE A 36 42.49 -1.92 -8.43
C ILE A 36 42.64 -0.40 -8.39
N LYS A 37 42.17 0.28 -9.43
CA LYS A 37 42.20 1.76 -9.50
C LYS A 37 41.07 2.40 -8.69
N ILE A 38 39.88 1.79 -8.70
CA ILE A 38 38.68 2.30 -8.01
C ILE A 38 38.02 1.16 -7.26
N HIS A 39 37.70 1.38 -5.98
CA HIS A 39 36.97 0.44 -5.16
C HIS A 39 35.64 1.05 -4.73
N ALA A 40 34.53 0.35 -5.02
CA ALA A 40 33.19 0.81 -4.68
C ALA A 40 32.51 -0.14 -3.68
N HIS A 41 32.00 0.42 -2.57
CA HIS A 41 31.34 -0.37 -1.51
C HIS A 41 30.21 0.42 -0.81
N ASP A 42 29.51 -0.19 0.15
CA ASP A 42 28.32 0.36 0.82
C ASP A 42 28.60 1.36 1.96
N ARG A 43 29.73 2.07 1.92
CA ARG A 43 30.24 3.00 2.96
C ARG A 43 30.63 2.37 4.31
N ASN A 44 30.84 1.05 4.39
CA ASN A 44 31.44 0.40 5.56
C ASN A 44 32.73 1.11 6.06
N LEU A 45 32.75 1.56 7.32
CA LEU A 45 33.89 2.28 7.92
C LEU A 45 35.19 1.47 7.97
N ALA A 46 35.13 0.16 8.16
CA ALA A 46 36.30 -0.71 8.20
C ALA A 46 36.93 -0.89 6.82
N VAL A 47 36.11 -0.96 5.77
CA VAL A 47 36.56 -0.98 4.37
C VAL A 47 37.10 0.40 3.98
N ASN A 48 36.42 1.48 4.37
CA ASN A 48 36.89 2.85 4.14
C ASN A 48 38.31 3.08 4.70
N LYS A 49 38.57 2.57 5.91
CA LYS A 49 39.90 2.65 6.52
C LYS A 49 40.91 1.83 5.72
N PHE A 50 40.58 0.59 5.40
CA PHE A 50 41.45 -0.30 4.62
C PHE A 50 41.84 0.30 3.26
N VAL A 51 40.87 0.74 2.46
CA VAL A 51 41.14 1.31 1.14
C VAL A 51 41.91 2.62 1.23
N ARG A 52 41.70 3.43 2.29
CA ARG A 52 42.48 4.65 2.52
C ARG A 52 43.95 4.35 2.84
N ASP A 53 44.20 3.28 3.58
CA ASP A 53 45.55 2.83 3.90
C ASP A 53 46.24 2.23 2.66
N THR A 54 45.48 1.80 1.65
CA THR A 54 45.97 1.36 0.33
C THR A 54 46.26 2.56 -0.59
N GLN A 55 47.54 2.90 -0.79
CA GLN A 55 47.96 4.15 -1.43
C GLN A 55 47.57 4.35 -2.91
N PHE A 56 47.09 3.30 -3.61
CA PHE A 56 46.89 3.32 -5.06
C PHE A 56 45.44 3.16 -5.52
N THR A 57 44.47 3.11 -4.60
CA THR A 57 43.06 2.89 -4.94
C THR A 57 42.18 4.05 -4.50
N VAL A 58 41.34 4.54 -5.42
CA VAL A 58 40.36 5.58 -5.10
C VAL A 58 39.11 4.93 -4.51
N ASN A 59 38.79 5.33 -3.28
CA ASN A 59 37.59 4.85 -2.59
C ASN A 59 36.33 5.56 -3.11
N GLN A 60 35.30 4.78 -3.44
CA GLN A 60 34.00 5.23 -3.89
C GLN A 60 32.87 4.46 -3.18
N SER A 61 31.68 5.04 -3.21
CA SER A 61 30.46 4.51 -2.62
C SER A 61 29.53 3.96 -3.69
N ASP A 62 28.83 2.87 -3.36
CA ASP A 62 27.84 2.29 -4.25
C ASP A 62 26.61 3.21 -4.42
N LEU A 63 26.40 3.64 -5.67
CA LEU A 63 25.26 4.46 -6.07
C LEU A 63 23.92 3.73 -5.86
N SER A 64 23.86 2.43 -6.13
CA SER A 64 22.62 1.64 -6.01
C SER A 64 22.07 1.64 -4.58
N HIS A 65 22.95 1.45 -3.58
CA HIS A 65 22.57 1.55 -2.16
C HIS A 65 22.20 2.98 -1.74
N ALA A 66 22.91 4.00 -2.24
CA ALA A 66 22.58 5.39 -1.98
C ALA A 66 21.18 5.75 -2.52
N VAL A 67 20.86 5.36 -3.75
CA VAL A 67 19.56 5.57 -4.38
C VAL A 67 18.45 4.84 -3.61
N LYS A 68 18.67 3.58 -3.21
CA LYS A 68 17.73 2.84 -2.36
C LYS A 68 17.44 3.56 -1.03
N THR A 69 18.46 4.16 -0.44
CA THR A 69 18.32 4.93 0.81
C THR A 69 17.49 6.18 0.60
N VAL A 70 17.70 6.92 -0.51
CA VAL A 70 16.86 8.08 -0.85
C VAL A 70 15.43 7.66 -1.14
N LYS A 71 15.22 6.59 -1.91
CA LYS A 71 13.87 6.03 -2.16
C LYS A 71 13.16 5.73 -0.85
N LYS A 72 13.81 5.04 0.10
CA LYS A 72 13.23 4.77 1.43
C LYS A 72 12.86 6.06 2.18
N ALA A 73 13.70 7.10 2.12
CA ALA A 73 13.42 8.39 2.75
C ALA A 73 12.21 9.10 2.12
N VAL A 74 12.13 9.12 0.78
CA VAL A 74 11.00 9.72 0.05
C VAL A 74 9.72 8.92 0.27
N THR A 75 9.78 7.59 0.26
CA THR A 75 8.62 6.72 0.50
C THR A 75 7.96 7.06 1.85
N LYS A 76 8.76 7.28 2.91
CA LYS A 76 8.26 7.65 4.24
C LYS A 76 7.44 8.94 4.25
N ILE A 77 7.76 9.91 3.40
CA ILE A 77 7.05 11.20 3.29
C ILE A 77 6.01 11.22 2.17
N SER A 78 5.86 10.13 1.42
CA SER A 78 4.95 10.03 0.27
C SER A 78 3.63 9.34 0.60
N LYS A 79 3.57 8.56 1.69
CA LYS A 79 2.40 7.78 2.08
C LYS A 79 2.25 7.78 3.59
N GLY A 80 1.01 7.87 4.06
CA GLY A 80 0.68 7.85 5.49
C GLY A 80 -0.83 7.94 5.73
N THR A 81 -1.23 8.32 6.94
CA THR A 81 -2.65 8.46 7.29
C THR A 81 -3.16 9.85 6.96
N LYS A 82 -4.44 9.99 6.56
CA LYS A 82 -5.04 11.29 6.23
C LYS A 82 -4.83 12.38 7.31
N ARG A 83 -4.78 12.00 8.59
CA ARG A 83 -4.56 12.95 9.71
C ARG A 83 -3.14 13.55 9.73
N SER A 84 -2.13 12.85 9.22
CA SER A 84 -0.74 13.34 9.18
C SER A 84 -0.33 13.90 7.81
N GLU A 85 -1.29 14.01 6.90
CA GLU A 85 -1.12 14.61 5.58
C GLU A 85 -0.82 16.11 5.70
N GLY A 86 0.20 16.57 4.99
CA GLY A 86 0.73 17.94 5.11
C GLY A 86 1.60 18.20 6.34
N ILE A 87 1.74 17.22 7.24
CA ILE A 87 2.59 17.30 8.45
C ILE A 87 3.83 16.41 8.30
N CYS A 88 3.64 15.10 8.13
CA CYS A 88 4.73 14.11 8.07
C CYS A 88 4.83 13.42 6.71
N TRP A 89 3.77 13.47 5.92
CA TRP A 89 3.75 12.97 4.54
C TRP A 89 2.77 13.80 3.70
N SER A 90 2.80 13.66 2.37
CA SER A 90 1.87 14.34 1.46
C SER A 90 1.60 13.50 0.21
N GLU A 91 0.35 13.47 -0.23
CA GLU A 91 -0.05 12.81 -1.49
C GLU A 91 0.67 13.41 -2.72
N GLN A 92 1.02 14.70 -2.67
CA GLN A 92 1.80 15.37 -3.72
C GLN A 92 3.18 14.74 -3.96
N LEU A 93 3.69 13.93 -3.02
CA LEU A 93 4.97 13.23 -3.13
C LEU A 93 4.82 11.76 -3.53
N GLY A 94 3.59 11.24 -3.58
CA GLY A 94 3.25 9.84 -3.87
C GLY A 94 3.82 9.32 -5.20
N ASP A 95 3.87 10.20 -6.20
CA ASP A 95 4.29 9.89 -7.57
C ASP A 95 5.78 10.17 -7.84
N LYS A 96 6.55 10.59 -6.83
CA LYS A 96 7.94 11.06 -6.99
C LYS A 96 9.01 10.04 -6.63
N VAL A 97 8.63 8.96 -5.94
CA VAL A 97 9.58 7.96 -5.41
C VAL A 97 10.47 7.36 -6.50
N GLU A 98 9.87 6.84 -7.58
CA GLU A 98 10.63 6.26 -8.70
C GLU A 98 11.31 7.33 -9.56
N PRO A 99 10.63 8.42 -9.99
CA PRO A 99 11.28 9.47 -10.78
C PRO A 99 12.48 10.13 -10.10
N ILE A 100 12.46 10.32 -8.78
CA ILE A 100 13.60 10.87 -8.03
C ILE A 100 14.82 9.96 -8.17
N ALA A 101 14.65 8.63 -8.12
CA ALA A 101 15.74 7.69 -8.34
C ALA A 101 16.36 7.85 -9.74
N THR A 102 15.52 8.04 -10.76
CA THR A 102 15.98 8.31 -12.12
C THR A 102 16.76 9.62 -12.21
N HIS A 103 16.30 10.70 -11.55
CA HIS A 103 17.05 11.96 -11.50
C HIS A 103 18.40 11.82 -10.82
N ILE A 104 18.49 11.05 -9.73
CA ILE A 104 19.77 10.82 -9.02
C ILE A 104 20.74 10.06 -9.92
N ASN A 105 20.29 8.98 -10.55
CA ASN A 105 21.11 8.19 -11.47
C ASN A 105 21.60 9.05 -12.64
N TRP A 106 20.71 9.86 -13.23
CA TRP A 106 21.08 10.77 -14.31
C TRP A 106 22.09 11.83 -13.84
N ALA A 107 21.89 12.41 -12.65
CA ALA A 107 22.77 13.45 -12.10
C ALA A 107 24.20 12.95 -11.87
N VAL A 108 24.37 11.71 -11.39
CA VAL A 108 25.70 11.11 -11.20
C VAL A 108 26.32 10.70 -12.54
N ARG A 109 25.53 10.14 -13.47
CA ARG A 109 26.06 9.76 -14.80
C ARG A 109 26.55 10.94 -15.63
N ASN A 110 25.91 12.10 -15.47
CA ASN A 110 26.22 13.32 -16.22
C ASN A 110 27.01 14.34 -15.38
N CYS A 111 27.70 13.90 -14.33
CA CYS A 111 28.46 14.80 -13.46
C CYS A 111 29.84 15.20 -14.00
N GLU A 112 30.35 14.54 -15.06
CA GLU A 112 31.69 14.79 -15.61
C GLU A 112 32.79 14.84 -14.52
N GLN A 113 32.67 13.96 -13.51
CA GLN A 113 33.54 13.90 -12.33
C GLN A 113 33.56 15.18 -11.45
N ASN A 114 32.66 16.12 -11.70
CA ASN A 114 32.49 17.31 -10.87
C ASN A 114 31.47 17.02 -9.75
N SER A 115 31.91 17.08 -8.50
CA SER A 115 31.08 16.79 -7.32
C SER A 115 29.98 17.83 -7.05
N GLN A 116 30.07 19.03 -7.63
CA GLN A 116 29.03 20.06 -7.50
C GLN A 116 27.83 19.78 -8.42
N LYS A 117 28.04 19.25 -9.63
CA LYS A 117 26.96 18.98 -10.60
C LYS A 117 25.85 18.05 -10.05
N PRO A 118 26.16 16.93 -9.35
CA PRO A 118 25.14 16.12 -8.70
C PRO A 118 24.37 16.89 -7.63
N LYS A 119 25.08 17.67 -6.81
CA LYS A 119 24.48 18.44 -5.72
C LYS A 119 23.50 19.50 -6.23
N GLU A 120 23.90 20.23 -7.28
CA GLU A 120 23.05 21.20 -7.98
C GLU A 120 21.83 20.53 -8.61
N SER A 121 22.04 19.38 -9.26
CA SER A 121 20.96 18.58 -9.85
C SER A 121 19.96 18.12 -8.78
N LEU A 122 20.43 17.63 -7.63
CA LEU A 122 19.61 17.22 -6.50
C LEU A 122 18.83 18.40 -5.89
N ASP A 123 19.44 19.58 -5.81
CA ASP A 123 18.74 20.80 -5.38
C ASP A 123 17.67 21.23 -6.40
N ASN A 124 17.93 21.02 -7.70
CA ASN A 124 16.98 21.31 -8.76
C ASN A 124 15.78 20.35 -8.78
N ILE A 125 15.90 19.10 -8.31
CA ILE A 125 14.77 18.15 -8.23
C ILE A 125 13.57 18.79 -7.51
N VAL A 126 13.81 19.49 -6.40
CA VAL A 126 12.74 20.14 -5.63
C VAL A 126 12.10 21.28 -6.43
N LYS A 127 12.90 22.07 -7.15
CA LYS A 127 12.41 23.18 -8.00
C LYS A 127 11.60 22.66 -9.19
N HIS A 128 12.12 21.63 -9.86
CA HIS A 128 11.45 20.95 -10.98
C HIS A 128 10.03 20.51 -10.59
N TYR A 129 9.87 19.86 -9.45
CA TYR A 129 8.55 19.43 -8.99
C TYR A 129 7.65 20.55 -8.47
N CYS A 130 8.17 21.77 -8.28
CA CYS A 130 7.38 22.96 -8.01
C CYS A 130 6.97 23.70 -9.30
N ASN A 131 7.06 23.04 -10.46
CA ASN A 131 6.84 23.63 -11.79
C ASN A 131 7.80 24.79 -12.11
N ASN A 132 9.01 24.76 -11.52
CA ASN A 132 10.08 25.69 -11.84
C ASN A 132 11.17 24.95 -12.63
N HIS A 133 11.20 25.21 -13.94
CA HIS A 133 12.10 24.53 -14.86
C HIS A 133 13.32 25.36 -15.28
N VAL A 134 13.63 26.46 -14.58
CA VAL A 134 14.74 27.36 -14.96
C VAL A 134 16.06 26.59 -15.07
N ASN A 135 16.39 25.78 -14.07
CA ASN A 135 17.65 25.02 -13.99
C ASN A 135 17.51 23.57 -14.48
N CYS A 136 16.47 23.22 -15.23
CA CYS A 136 16.38 21.91 -15.87
C CYS A 136 17.35 21.81 -17.05
N HIS A 137 17.90 20.62 -17.29
CA HIS A 137 18.81 20.36 -18.39
C HIS A 137 18.16 20.72 -19.74
N HIS A 138 18.90 21.32 -20.68
CA HIS A 138 18.36 21.85 -21.93
C HIS A 138 17.67 20.78 -22.80
N SER A 139 18.13 19.52 -22.75
CA SER A 139 17.49 18.39 -23.44
C SER A 139 16.29 17.79 -22.69
N SER A 140 15.95 18.29 -21.50
CA SER A 140 14.78 17.82 -20.76
C SER A 140 13.52 18.17 -21.53
N ARG A 141 12.51 17.28 -21.51
CA ARG A 141 11.22 17.55 -22.15
C ARG A 141 10.62 18.91 -21.75
N CYS A 142 10.76 19.33 -20.49
CA CYS A 142 10.27 20.62 -20.00
C CYS A 142 10.96 21.87 -20.58
N LYS A 143 12.06 21.69 -21.32
CA LYS A 143 12.77 22.76 -22.04
C LYS A 143 12.52 22.71 -23.55
N VAL A 144 12.25 21.52 -24.10
CA VAL A 144 12.13 21.28 -25.54
C VAL A 144 10.68 21.33 -26.02
N ASP A 145 9.73 20.88 -25.20
CA ASP A 145 8.31 20.81 -25.55
C ASP A 145 7.61 22.13 -25.19
N SER A 146 7.14 22.87 -26.22
CA SER A 146 6.46 24.17 -26.04
C SER A 146 5.13 24.04 -25.31
N ASN A 147 4.53 22.85 -25.33
CA ASN A 147 3.26 22.52 -24.65
C ASN A 147 3.51 21.62 -23.43
N TYR A 148 4.68 21.76 -22.78
CA TYR A 148 5.02 20.93 -21.64
C TYR A 148 4.04 21.13 -20.48
N GLU A 149 3.28 20.08 -20.19
CA GLU A 149 2.50 19.95 -18.96
C GLU A 149 3.18 18.95 -18.00
N PRO A 150 3.33 19.28 -16.70
CA PRO A 150 3.88 18.36 -15.72
C PRO A 150 3.07 17.06 -15.64
N SER A 151 3.68 15.93 -15.99
CA SER A 151 3.05 14.60 -15.91
C SER A 151 2.84 14.08 -14.48
N ARG A 152 3.25 14.88 -13.49
CA ARG A 152 3.29 14.56 -12.06
C ARG A 152 2.65 15.68 -11.26
N ILE A 153 2.12 15.36 -10.10
CA ILE A 153 1.45 16.32 -9.22
C ILE A 153 2.44 17.43 -8.84
N VAL A 154 2.10 18.69 -9.14
CA VAL A 154 2.94 19.84 -8.81
C VAL A 154 2.92 20.11 -7.31
N ILE A 155 4.10 20.36 -6.73
CA ILE A 155 4.25 20.72 -5.32
C ILE A 155 3.90 22.20 -5.13
N THR A 156 2.70 22.45 -4.60
CA THR A 156 2.20 23.80 -4.31
C THR A 156 2.46 24.22 -2.87
N ASN A 157 2.50 23.27 -1.92
CA ASN A 157 2.60 23.58 -0.50
C ASN A 157 4.06 23.75 -0.03
N GLY A 158 4.35 24.90 0.60
CA GLY A 158 5.68 25.23 1.11
C GLY A 158 6.22 24.25 2.19
N LYS A 159 5.36 23.65 3.02
CA LYS A 159 5.77 22.61 3.98
C LYS A 159 6.19 21.33 3.27
N VAL A 160 5.43 20.90 2.26
CA VAL A 160 5.73 19.71 1.45
C VAL A 160 7.05 19.87 0.70
N ARG A 161 7.29 21.08 0.15
CA ARG A 161 8.59 21.45 -0.44
C ARG A 161 9.75 21.27 0.55
N LYS A 162 9.58 21.76 1.80
CA LYS A 162 10.60 21.61 2.86
C LYS A 162 10.84 20.14 3.24
N MET A 163 9.79 19.32 3.28
CA MET A 163 9.89 17.89 3.57
C MET A 163 10.72 17.16 2.50
N LEU A 164 10.41 17.38 1.22
CA LEU A 164 11.17 16.77 0.13
C LEU A 164 12.62 17.23 0.13
N LYS A 165 12.85 18.54 0.32
CA LYS A 165 14.20 19.11 0.43
C LYS A 165 14.99 18.46 1.57
N SER A 166 14.37 18.29 2.73
CA SER A 166 15.01 17.63 3.88
C SER A 166 15.37 16.18 3.59
N ALA A 167 14.46 15.41 2.99
CA ALA A 167 14.72 14.02 2.61
C ALA A 167 15.92 13.88 1.66
N ILE A 168 15.99 14.72 0.62
CA ILE A 168 17.10 14.71 -0.34
C ILE A 168 18.41 15.16 0.34
N LYS A 169 18.40 16.27 1.09
CA LYS A 169 19.61 16.80 1.73
C LYS A 169 20.16 15.92 2.86
N SER A 170 19.33 15.08 3.46
CA SER A 170 19.75 14.14 4.49
C SER A 170 20.56 12.95 3.95
N SER A 171 20.49 12.70 2.64
CA SER A 171 21.12 11.56 1.98
C SER A 171 22.65 11.64 1.95
N THR A 172 23.30 10.48 1.89
CA THR A 172 24.77 10.39 1.76
C THR A 172 25.27 10.98 0.46
N ILE A 173 24.54 10.77 -0.64
CA ILE A 173 24.87 11.33 -1.96
C ILE A 173 24.84 12.86 -2.01
N TYR A 174 23.95 13.49 -1.23
CA TYR A 174 23.93 14.95 -1.12
C TYR A 174 25.05 15.48 -0.20
N LYS A 175 25.36 14.77 0.89
CA LYS A 175 26.38 15.17 1.87
C LYS A 175 27.80 14.98 1.37
N TYR A 176 28.03 13.92 0.59
CA TYR A 176 29.34 13.50 0.13
C TYR A 176 29.29 13.10 -1.37
N PRO A 177 28.96 14.03 -2.28
CA PRO A 177 28.84 13.73 -3.71
C PRO A 177 30.15 13.22 -4.33
N GLN A 178 31.31 13.65 -3.80
CA GLN A 178 32.64 13.21 -4.23
C GLN A 178 32.89 11.70 -4.07
N ASP A 179 32.11 11.02 -3.24
CA ASP A 179 32.25 9.57 -3.05
C ASP A 179 31.54 8.78 -4.17
N TYR A 180 30.82 9.43 -5.09
CA TYR A 180 29.99 8.78 -6.11
C TYR A 180 30.37 9.12 -7.56
N ILE A 181 31.31 10.05 -7.77
CA ILE A 181 31.60 10.64 -9.09
C ILE A 181 32.34 9.69 -10.05
N LEU A 182 33.08 8.70 -9.54
CA LEU A 182 33.86 7.78 -10.35
C LEU A 182 33.19 6.40 -10.52
N ALA A 183 32.33 5.99 -9.58
CA ALA A 183 31.63 4.70 -9.57
C ALA A 183 30.17 4.80 -10.06
N LYS A 184 29.97 5.41 -11.24
CA LYS A 184 28.64 5.78 -11.78
C LYS A 184 27.79 4.59 -12.30
N ASP A 185 28.42 3.47 -12.60
CA ASP A 185 27.79 2.28 -13.23
C ASP A 185 27.86 1.04 -12.33
N THR A 186 27.78 1.21 -11.00
CA THR A 186 27.66 0.06 -10.09
C THR A 186 26.31 -0.63 -10.26
N PHE A 187 26.30 -1.76 -10.97
CA PHE A 187 25.10 -2.58 -11.13
C PHE A 187 24.75 -3.31 -9.85
N TYR A 188 23.44 -3.47 -9.61
CA TYR A 188 22.93 -4.27 -8.51
C TYR A 188 23.20 -5.76 -8.80
N VAL A 189 24.13 -6.36 -8.06
CA VAL A 189 24.32 -7.81 -8.04
C VAL A 189 23.58 -8.33 -6.80
N GLU A 190 22.47 -9.04 -7.01
CA GLU A 190 21.88 -9.84 -5.93
C GLU A 190 22.88 -10.91 -5.53
N SER A 191 23.42 -10.80 -4.33
CA SER A 191 23.91 -11.97 -3.62
C SER A 191 22.73 -12.94 -3.50
N LEU A 192 22.75 -14.02 -4.27
CA LEU A 192 21.86 -15.17 -4.12
C LEU A 192 22.07 -15.78 -2.73
N ILE A 193 21.44 -15.21 -1.72
CA ILE A 193 21.22 -15.86 -0.42
C ILE A 193 19.95 -16.70 -0.58
N THR A 194 20.09 -17.90 -1.11
CA THR A 194 19.02 -18.90 -1.08
C THR A 194 18.83 -19.32 0.38
N PHE A 195 17.83 -18.76 1.08
CA PHE A 195 17.38 -19.30 2.38
C PHE A 195 16.62 -20.62 2.15
N GLY A 196 17.35 -21.68 1.84
CA GLY A 196 16.83 -23.04 1.89
C GLY A 196 16.67 -23.48 3.35
N LYS A 197 15.44 -23.48 3.86
CA LYS A 197 15.10 -24.18 5.11
C LYS A 197 15.25 -25.69 4.90
N LEU A 198 16.44 -26.24 5.10
CA LEU A 198 16.63 -27.66 5.35
C LEU A 198 17.01 -27.84 6.83
N ARG A 199 16.16 -28.56 7.57
CA ARG A 199 16.38 -28.94 8.97
C ARG A 199 17.65 -29.79 9.07
N HIS A 200 18.72 -29.27 9.67
CA HIS A 200 19.70 -29.99 10.50
C HIS A 200 20.66 -28.98 11.19
N PRO A 201 21.30 -29.31 12.33
CA PRO A 201 21.75 -28.30 13.28
C PRO A 201 23.05 -27.58 12.89
N ARG A 202 23.04 -26.26 13.04
CA ARG A 202 24.20 -25.35 13.25
C ARG A 202 25.31 -25.31 12.18
N ARG A 203 24.99 -25.07 10.91
CA ARG A 203 25.94 -24.50 9.92
C ARG A 203 25.23 -23.50 9.01
N TYR A 204 25.69 -22.24 8.99
CA TYR A 204 25.24 -21.22 8.03
C TYR A 204 26.41 -20.96 7.06
N LEU A 205 26.23 -21.29 5.78
CA LEU A 205 27.16 -21.03 4.68
C LEU A 205 26.86 -19.65 4.07
N TYR A 206 27.90 -18.83 3.85
CA TYR A 206 27.80 -17.55 3.18
C TYR A 206 28.65 -17.58 1.90
N THR A 207 28.01 -17.45 0.73
CA THR A 207 28.65 -17.41 -0.59
C THR A 207 28.86 -15.96 -1.05
N PHE A 208 30.10 -15.58 -1.36
CA PHE A 208 30.47 -14.32 -1.99
C PHE A 208 30.53 -14.53 -3.52
N ARG A 209 29.83 -13.71 -4.32
CA ARG A 209 30.01 -13.66 -5.78
C ARG A 209 30.48 -12.26 -6.15
N GLN A 210 31.68 -12.14 -6.69
CA GLN A 210 32.27 -10.90 -7.18
C GLN A 210 32.15 -10.80 -8.69
N ILE A 211 31.84 -9.60 -9.19
CA ILE A 211 31.82 -9.28 -10.61
C ILE A 211 32.94 -8.27 -10.86
N ILE A 212 33.91 -8.66 -11.67
CA ILE A 212 34.85 -7.73 -12.31
C ILE A 212 34.12 -7.17 -13.53
N MET A 213 33.90 -5.86 -13.57
CA MET A 213 33.41 -5.19 -14.77
C MET A 213 34.53 -4.33 -15.35
N GLU A 214 34.90 -4.61 -16.60
CA GLU A 214 35.67 -3.67 -17.41
C GLU A 214 34.73 -2.59 -17.94
N CYS A 215 34.97 -1.35 -17.55
CA CYS A 215 34.35 -0.18 -18.18
C CYS A 215 35.46 0.79 -18.57
N HIS A 216 35.63 1.03 -19.87
CA HIS A 216 36.61 1.98 -20.42
C HIS A 216 38.07 1.77 -19.93
N GLY A 217 38.55 0.53 -19.85
CA GLY A 217 39.95 0.23 -19.48
C GLY A 217 40.28 0.43 -17.99
N LEU A 218 39.28 0.55 -17.11
CA LEU A 218 39.42 0.60 -15.66
C LEU A 218 38.79 -0.65 -15.02
N ILE A 219 39.56 -1.33 -14.16
CA ILE A 219 39.12 -2.48 -13.38
C ILE A 219 38.46 -1.95 -12.09
N ILE A 220 37.15 -2.20 -11.95
CA ILE A 220 36.36 -1.83 -10.77
C ILE A 220 36.11 -3.07 -9.93
N LEU A 221 36.54 -3.06 -8.66
CA LEU A 221 36.21 -4.10 -7.69
C LEU A 221 34.92 -3.73 -6.94
N VAL A 222 33.88 -4.54 -7.08
CA VAL A 222 32.60 -4.41 -6.34
C VAL A 222 32.50 -5.53 -5.32
N SER A 223 32.52 -5.19 -4.02
CA SER A 223 32.33 -6.14 -2.91
C SER A 223 30.93 -5.95 -2.32
N LEU A 224 30.14 -7.03 -2.23
CA LEU A 224 28.77 -7.00 -1.73
C LEU A 224 28.54 -8.09 -0.67
N MET A 225 28.26 -7.68 0.57
CA MET A 225 27.51 -8.50 1.52
C MET A 225 26.46 -7.69 2.25
N GLY A 226 25.22 -8.19 2.23
CA GLY A 226 24.13 -7.67 3.05
C GLY A 226 24.17 -8.27 4.44
N ILE A 227 24.73 -7.54 5.40
CA ILE A 227 24.33 -7.65 6.81
C ILE A 227 24.02 -6.24 7.30
N CYS A 228 22.73 -5.98 7.56
CA CYS A 228 22.32 -4.86 8.38
C CYS A 228 22.95 -5.01 9.78
N SER A 229 23.93 -4.18 10.10
CA SER A 229 24.07 -3.67 11.47
C SER A 229 24.81 -2.34 11.48
N VAL A 230 23.99 -1.30 11.68
CA VAL A 230 24.26 0.01 12.30
C VAL A 230 25.75 0.37 12.49
N ASP A 231 26.26 1.20 11.59
CA ASP A 231 27.46 1.99 11.88
C ASP A 231 27.17 2.99 13.01
N SER A 232 28.18 3.10 13.87
CA SER A 232 28.37 4.06 14.95
C SER A 232 28.32 5.51 14.45
N VAL A 233 27.12 5.98 14.16
CA VAL A 233 26.78 7.39 14.27
C VAL A 233 26.65 7.67 15.76
N SER A 234 27.39 8.66 16.27
CA SER A 234 27.17 9.33 17.58
C SER A 234 25.81 8.95 18.15
N ALA A 235 25.80 8.15 19.24
CA ALA A 235 24.64 7.42 19.72
C ALA A 235 23.40 8.33 19.75
N LYS A 236 22.61 8.30 18.67
CA LYS A 236 21.42 9.13 18.57
C LYS A 236 20.48 8.63 19.64
N LYS A 237 20.05 9.55 20.50
CA LYS A 237 19.20 9.24 21.65
C LYS A 237 18.04 8.35 21.20
N LYS A 238 17.84 7.22 21.90
CA LYS A 238 16.70 6.32 21.64
C LYS A 238 15.41 7.13 21.65
N VAL A 239 14.60 6.95 20.61
CA VAL A 239 13.31 7.60 20.50
C VAL A 239 12.26 6.54 20.62
N ASP A 240 11.59 6.50 21.77
CA ASP A 240 10.44 5.63 21.96
C ASP A 240 9.22 6.17 21.19
N CYS A 241 8.34 5.25 20.82
CA CYS A 241 7.07 5.63 20.22
C CYS A 241 6.24 6.48 21.19
N GLN A 242 5.79 7.65 20.75
CA GLN A 242 4.83 8.47 21.49
C GLN A 242 3.47 8.40 20.82
N MET A 243 2.44 8.12 21.61
CA MET A 243 1.05 8.00 21.17
C MET A 243 0.24 9.19 21.66
N SER A 244 -0.80 9.58 20.92
CA SER A 244 -1.79 10.53 21.41
C SER A 244 -2.58 9.91 22.56
N SER A 245 -3.27 10.77 23.31
CA SER A 245 -4.40 10.34 24.12
C SER A 245 -5.40 9.57 23.27
N TRP A 246 -6.09 8.63 23.90
CA TRP A 246 -7.22 7.94 23.28
C TRP A 246 -8.30 8.94 22.90
N SER A 247 -8.94 8.73 21.75
CA SER A 247 -10.17 9.42 21.41
C SER A 247 -11.27 9.10 22.43
N MET A 248 -12.33 9.90 22.39
CA MET A 248 -13.60 9.49 22.98
C MET A 248 -14.04 8.15 22.36
N TRP A 249 -14.78 7.37 23.14
CA TRP A 249 -15.45 6.17 22.62
C TRP A 249 -16.41 6.59 21.51
N SER A 250 -16.42 5.80 20.42
CA SER A 250 -17.45 5.92 19.39
C SER A 250 -18.83 5.72 19.99
N GLN A 251 -19.84 6.15 19.23
CA GLN A 251 -21.19 5.62 19.42
C GLN A 251 -21.17 4.09 19.26
N ILE A 252 -22.16 3.41 19.86
CA ILE A 252 -22.30 1.96 19.75
C ILE A 252 -22.75 1.63 18.32
N TYR A 253 -22.12 0.65 17.70
CA TYR A 253 -22.43 0.16 16.35
C TYR A 253 -22.40 -1.37 16.30
N GLY A 254 -22.82 -1.97 15.18
CA GLY A 254 -22.84 -3.43 15.01
C GLY A 254 -23.62 -4.13 16.14
N PHE A 255 -23.11 -5.24 16.64
CA PHE A 255 -23.73 -6.04 17.72
C PHE A 255 -23.39 -5.52 19.13
N GLY A 256 -23.35 -4.21 19.33
CA GLY A 256 -22.99 -3.59 20.60
C GLY A 256 -21.48 -3.40 20.75
N VAL A 257 -20.83 -2.85 19.74
CA VAL A 257 -19.39 -2.55 19.75
C VAL A 257 -19.19 -1.05 19.89
N ARG A 258 -18.22 -0.65 20.69
CA ARG A 258 -17.65 0.69 20.63
C ARG A 258 -16.14 0.60 20.51
N SER A 259 -15.55 1.51 19.76
CA SER A 259 -14.10 1.59 19.60
C SER A 259 -13.59 2.98 19.94
N LYS A 260 -12.32 3.04 20.31
CA LYS A 260 -11.57 4.29 20.39
C LYS A 260 -10.19 4.08 19.80
N GLU A 261 -9.68 5.14 19.22
CA GLU A 261 -8.42 5.12 18.49
C GLU A 261 -7.44 6.14 19.08
N ARG A 262 -6.16 5.91 18.86
CA ARG A 262 -5.10 6.87 19.14
C ARG A 262 -4.07 6.84 18.03
N THR A 263 -3.45 7.98 17.80
CA THR A 263 -2.49 8.14 16.71
C THR A 263 -1.07 8.14 17.24
N ILE A 264 -0.12 7.72 16.40
CA ILE A 264 1.29 7.84 16.70
C ILE A 264 1.66 9.31 16.51
N LEU A 265 2.04 9.99 17.59
CA LEU A 265 2.60 11.35 17.56
C LEU A 265 4.06 11.32 17.13
N ARG A 266 4.79 10.26 17.53
CA ARG A 266 6.20 10.06 17.20
C ARG A 266 6.48 8.58 16.99
N CYS A 267 7.03 8.23 15.82
CA CYS A 267 7.45 6.86 15.53
C CYS A 267 8.71 6.50 16.33
N PRO A 268 8.91 5.21 16.68
CA PRO A 268 10.13 4.76 17.31
C PRO A 268 11.30 4.90 16.32
N ASP A 269 12.46 5.35 16.84
CA ASP A 269 13.70 5.50 16.07
C ASP A 269 14.90 5.12 16.95
N ASN A 270 16.02 4.76 16.31
CA ASN A 270 17.27 4.37 16.97
C ASN A 270 17.11 3.25 18.02
N GLY A 271 16.23 2.26 17.76
CA GLY A 271 16.01 1.12 18.66
C GLY A 271 15.13 1.42 19.89
N GLY A 272 14.31 2.47 19.84
CA GLY A 272 13.27 2.72 20.85
C GLY A 272 12.08 1.76 20.78
N ARG A 273 11.24 1.76 21.82
CA ARG A 273 10.10 0.83 21.99
C ARG A 273 9.05 1.00 20.88
N SER A 274 8.66 -0.13 20.28
CA SER A 274 7.58 -0.22 19.28
C SER A 274 6.26 0.35 19.78
N CYS A 275 5.47 0.94 18.88
CA CYS A 275 4.19 1.53 19.22
C CYS A 275 3.20 0.47 19.75
N PRO A 276 2.59 0.68 20.93
CA PRO A 276 1.51 -0.16 21.40
C PRO A 276 0.26 0.00 20.51
N GLY A 277 -0.70 -0.93 20.63
CA GLY A 277 -1.91 -0.98 19.81
C GLY A 277 -2.64 0.37 19.67
N ARG A 278 -3.12 0.67 18.45
CA ARG A 278 -3.71 1.97 18.07
C ARG A 278 -5.22 2.05 18.26
N GLU A 279 -5.85 0.92 18.53
CA GLU A 279 -7.29 0.77 18.62
C GLU A 279 -7.62 -0.09 19.84
N LYS A 280 -8.70 0.28 20.52
CA LYS A 280 -9.32 -0.54 21.56
C LYS A 280 -10.77 -0.73 21.20
N ILE A 281 -11.21 -1.98 21.30
CA ILE A 281 -12.59 -2.40 21.05
C ILE A 281 -13.17 -2.83 22.39
N GLN A 282 -14.42 -2.47 22.64
CA GLN A 282 -15.19 -2.93 23.79
C GLN A 282 -16.57 -3.38 23.34
N TYR A 283 -16.99 -4.53 23.87
CA TYR A 283 -18.32 -5.08 23.67
C TYR A 283 -19.24 -4.62 24.80
N THR A 284 -20.45 -4.23 24.44
CA THR A 284 -21.51 -3.78 25.35
C THR A 284 -22.75 -4.67 25.18
N SER A 285 -23.57 -4.75 26.22
CA SER A 285 -24.90 -5.38 26.16
C SER A 285 -25.88 -4.55 25.33
N ARG A 286 -25.74 -3.22 25.36
CA ARG A 286 -26.53 -2.28 24.55
C ARG A 286 -26.19 -2.46 23.06
N LYS A 287 -27.22 -2.53 22.22
CA LYS A 287 -27.13 -2.57 20.75
C LYS A 287 -27.55 -1.22 20.15
N PRO A 288 -27.06 -0.85 18.94
CA PRO A 288 -27.57 0.31 18.23
C PRO A 288 -29.02 0.09 17.83
N THR A 289 -29.78 1.17 17.69
CA THR A 289 -31.11 1.11 17.08
C THR A 289 -30.99 0.84 15.58
N ILE A 290 -32.00 0.21 14.97
CA ILE A 290 -32.06 0.00 13.52
C ILE A 290 -31.92 1.34 12.78
N GLN A 291 -32.46 2.42 13.36
CA GLN A 291 -32.33 3.77 12.84
C GLN A 291 -30.87 4.27 12.83
N ALA A 292 -30.10 3.98 13.88
CA ALA A 292 -28.68 4.32 13.93
C ALA A 292 -27.89 3.51 12.91
N THR A 293 -28.17 2.21 12.76
CA THR A 293 -27.56 1.36 11.73
C THR A 293 -27.89 1.87 10.31
N ALA A 294 -29.13 2.31 10.06
CA ALA A 294 -29.53 2.89 8.77
C ALA A 294 -28.71 4.16 8.46
N ASN A 295 -28.58 5.08 9.43
CA ASN A 295 -27.77 6.29 9.29
C ASN A 295 -26.29 5.94 9.01
N GLN A 296 -25.78 4.90 9.66
CA GLN A 296 -24.40 4.42 9.49
C GLN A 296 -24.18 3.90 8.06
N ILE A 297 -25.09 3.08 7.52
CA ILE A 297 -25.00 2.55 6.15
C ILE A 297 -25.09 3.68 5.11
N VAL A 298 -26.05 4.60 5.27
CA VAL A 298 -26.19 5.76 4.39
C VAL A 298 -24.89 6.55 4.34
N ARG A 299 -24.33 6.88 5.52
CA ARG A 299 -23.11 7.66 5.63
C ARG A 299 -21.86 6.95 5.11
N SER A 300 -21.67 5.68 5.47
CA SER A 300 -20.37 5.01 5.35
C SER A 300 -20.26 4.02 4.18
N PHE A 301 -21.40 3.60 3.61
CA PHE A 301 -21.46 2.69 2.45
C PHE A 301 -22.10 3.32 1.21
N LEU A 302 -23.23 4.03 1.35
CA LEU A 302 -23.97 4.58 0.19
C LEU A 302 -23.40 5.94 -0.26
N GLN A 303 -23.22 6.89 0.66
CA GLN A 303 -22.81 8.28 0.36
C GLN A 303 -21.32 8.55 0.60
N ARG A 304 -20.49 7.50 0.72
CA ARG A 304 -19.08 7.63 1.09
C ARG A 304 -18.27 8.55 0.16
N ASN A 305 -18.65 8.62 -1.11
CA ASN A 305 -17.98 9.41 -2.15
C ASN A 305 -18.56 10.84 -2.32
N LEU A 306 -19.64 11.21 -1.61
CA LEU A 306 -20.25 12.55 -1.71
C LEU A 306 -19.58 13.60 -0.79
N LYS A 307 -18.73 13.17 0.15
CA LYS A 307 -18.02 14.08 1.08
C LYS A 307 -16.83 14.83 0.46
N THR A 308 -16.46 14.52 -0.78
CA THR A 308 -15.34 15.17 -1.48
C THR A 308 -15.75 16.37 -2.35
N THR A 309 -17.03 16.73 -2.41
CA THR A 309 -17.52 17.85 -3.22
C THR A 309 -18.32 18.84 -2.39
N SER A 310 -17.67 19.51 -1.43
CA SER A 310 -18.00 20.90 -1.11
C SER A 310 -17.04 21.82 -1.88
N LEU A 311 -17.06 21.75 -3.20
CA LEU A 311 -16.49 22.81 -4.03
C LEU A 311 -17.64 23.72 -4.40
N SER A 312 -17.71 24.82 -3.67
CA SER A 312 -18.42 26.02 -4.07
C SER A 312 -18.07 26.39 -5.50
N HIS A 313 -19.11 26.58 -6.32
CA HIS A 313 -19.18 27.49 -7.47
C HIS A 313 -17.85 27.93 -8.11
N LYS A 314 -17.50 27.35 -9.27
CA LYS A 314 -17.25 28.04 -10.57
C LYS A 314 -16.26 27.25 -11.44
N ARG A 315 -16.69 27.02 -12.70
CA ARG A 315 -15.92 26.64 -13.90
C ARG A 315 -15.06 25.37 -13.78
N TYR A 316 -15.54 24.27 -14.35
CA TYR A 316 -14.65 23.21 -14.84
C TYR A 316 -14.97 22.84 -16.27
N VAL A 317 -13.99 23.15 -17.13
CA VAL A 317 -13.89 22.71 -18.52
C VAL A 317 -13.28 21.30 -18.53
N ARG A 318 -13.93 20.41 -19.29
CA ARG A 318 -13.50 19.19 -19.98
C ARG A 318 -12.31 18.35 -19.44
N ARG A 319 -12.62 17.04 -19.31
CA ARG A 319 -11.83 15.83 -19.72
C ARG A 319 -11.17 14.89 -18.71
N ASN A 320 -11.27 15.04 -17.39
CA ASN A 320 -10.80 13.97 -16.48
C ASN A 320 -11.85 13.58 -15.44
N VAL A 321 -12.35 12.34 -15.54
CA VAL A 321 -13.16 11.69 -14.49
C VAL A 321 -12.27 11.51 -13.25
N PRO A 322 -12.63 12.05 -12.07
CA PRO A 322 -11.84 11.86 -10.86
C PRO A 322 -11.62 10.37 -10.54
N VAL A 323 -10.36 10.00 -10.28
CA VAL A 323 -10.00 8.69 -9.70
C VAL A 323 -10.73 8.57 -8.34
N GLY A 324 -11.69 7.65 -8.24
CA GLY A 324 -12.51 7.44 -7.03
C GLY A 324 -14.02 7.30 -7.26
N LEU A 325 -14.52 7.51 -8.48
CA LEU A 325 -15.94 7.32 -8.83
C LEU A 325 -16.30 5.86 -9.14
N PHE A 326 -15.33 5.06 -9.61
CA PHE A 326 -15.55 3.68 -10.04
C PHE A 326 -15.48 2.69 -8.88
N ARG A 327 -16.55 1.90 -8.69
CA ARG A 327 -16.62 0.84 -7.66
C ARG A 327 -16.77 -0.54 -8.30
N ASP A 328 -15.92 -1.46 -7.87
CA ASP A 328 -16.09 -2.88 -8.15
C ASP A 328 -16.50 -3.55 -6.83
N LEU A 329 -17.79 -3.88 -6.72
CA LEU A 329 -18.41 -4.39 -5.50
C LEU A 329 -18.67 -5.90 -5.60
N LEU A 330 -17.94 -6.69 -4.82
CA LEU A 330 -18.23 -8.10 -4.66
C LEU A 330 -19.22 -8.32 -3.51
N ILE A 331 -20.33 -8.98 -3.79
CA ILE A 331 -21.31 -9.40 -2.80
C ILE A 331 -20.99 -10.84 -2.39
N ILE A 332 -20.96 -11.09 -1.08
CA ILE A 332 -20.82 -12.43 -0.49
C ILE A 332 -22.07 -12.70 0.34
N ILE A 333 -22.89 -13.68 -0.05
CA ILE A 333 -24.11 -14.05 0.68
C ILE A 333 -23.95 -15.43 1.30
N ASP A 334 -24.17 -15.51 2.61
CA ASP A 334 -24.26 -16.76 3.35
C ASP A 334 -25.54 -17.53 2.99
N SER A 335 -25.38 -18.79 2.60
CA SER A 335 -26.43 -19.73 2.23
C SER A 335 -26.42 -20.97 3.13
N SER A 336 -25.79 -20.90 4.30
CA SER A 336 -25.65 -21.99 5.26
C SER A 336 -26.98 -22.44 5.87
N GLY A 337 -26.93 -23.56 6.61
CA GLY A 337 -28.07 -24.15 7.28
C GLY A 337 -28.74 -23.21 8.30
N SER A 338 -27.98 -22.38 9.02
CA SER A 338 -28.51 -21.44 10.02
C SER A 338 -29.37 -20.35 9.40
N VAL A 339 -29.05 -19.94 8.17
CA VAL A 339 -29.84 -18.98 7.40
C VAL A 339 -31.20 -19.58 7.04
N GLY A 340 -31.19 -20.75 6.40
CA GLY A 340 -32.40 -21.39 5.87
C GLY A 340 -32.96 -20.69 4.62
N ALA A 341 -33.73 -21.42 3.81
CA ALA A 341 -34.20 -20.94 2.51
C ALA A 341 -35.07 -19.66 2.58
N TYR A 342 -35.90 -19.54 3.62
CA TYR A 342 -36.77 -18.38 3.81
C TYR A 342 -35.97 -17.09 4.07
N ASN A 343 -35.02 -17.13 5.01
CA ASN A 343 -34.21 -15.95 5.30
C ASN A 343 -33.21 -15.66 4.18
N PHE A 344 -32.68 -16.69 3.50
CA PHE A 344 -31.82 -16.50 2.33
C PHE A 344 -32.55 -15.71 1.23
N LYS A 345 -33.83 -16.01 1.00
CA LYS A 345 -34.69 -15.24 0.08
C LYS A 345 -34.78 -13.78 0.50
N ILE A 346 -34.96 -13.50 1.80
CA ILE A 346 -34.98 -12.13 2.32
C ILE A 346 -33.61 -11.47 2.08
N ALA A 347 -32.51 -12.12 2.45
CA ALA A 347 -31.16 -11.58 2.33
C ALA A 347 -30.85 -11.11 0.90
N LYS A 348 -31.03 -11.98 -0.09
CA LYS A 348 -30.75 -11.63 -1.51
C LYS A 348 -31.65 -10.51 -2.02
N GLN A 349 -32.94 -10.51 -1.65
CA GLN A 349 -33.87 -9.44 -2.04
C GLN A 349 -33.48 -8.10 -1.43
N GLN A 350 -33.11 -8.08 -0.14
CA GLN A 350 -32.68 -6.84 0.53
C GLN A 350 -31.35 -6.32 0.00
N VAL A 351 -30.41 -7.20 -0.37
CA VAL A 351 -29.18 -6.81 -1.07
C VAL A 351 -29.49 -6.20 -2.43
N ALA A 352 -30.30 -6.86 -3.25
CA ALA A 352 -30.69 -6.35 -4.57
C ALA A 352 -31.31 -4.94 -4.46
N GLU A 353 -32.16 -4.74 -3.47
CA GLU A 353 -32.78 -3.44 -3.22
C GLU A 353 -31.79 -2.40 -2.66
N LEU A 354 -30.86 -2.77 -1.76
CA LEU A 354 -29.80 -1.90 -1.27
C LEU A 354 -28.88 -1.41 -2.40
N LEU A 355 -28.52 -2.29 -3.34
CA LEU A 355 -27.73 -1.92 -4.52
C LEU A 355 -28.47 -0.95 -5.42
N GLY A 356 -29.80 -1.01 -5.47
CA GLY A 356 -30.62 -0.02 -6.16
C GLY A 356 -30.59 1.38 -5.53
N LEU A 357 -30.05 1.52 -4.32
CA LEU A 357 -29.87 2.81 -3.64
C LEU A 357 -28.45 3.37 -3.82
N LEU A 358 -27.55 2.61 -4.44
CA LEU A 358 -26.27 3.13 -4.88
C LEU A 358 -26.50 4.02 -6.08
N CYS A 359 -26.55 5.33 -5.84
CA CYS A 359 -26.57 6.36 -6.89
C CYS A 359 -27.53 6.10 -8.07
N PRO A 360 -28.86 6.08 -7.86
CA PRO A 360 -29.81 5.46 -8.78
C PRO A 360 -29.99 6.13 -10.15
N ARG A 361 -29.48 7.36 -10.36
CA ARG A 361 -29.71 8.12 -11.60
C ARG A 361 -28.46 8.88 -12.08
N PRO A 362 -28.05 8.75 -13.36
CA PRO A 362 -28.44 7.67 -14.28
C PRO A 362 -28.04 6.29 -13.72
N ASP A 363 -28.58 5.19 -14.26
CA ASP A 363 -28.27 3.83 -13.77
C ASP A 363 -26.76 3.60 -13.71
N PRO A 364 -26.17 3.44 -12.52
CA PRO A 364 -24.73 3.41 -12.35
C PRO A 364 -24.12 2.07 -12.73
N PHE A 365 -24.95 1.06 -13.01
CA PHE A 365 -24.54 -0.25 -13.50
C PHE A 365 -24.68 -0.36 -15.03
N ASN A 366 -25.17 0.69 -15.72
CA ASN A 366 -25.36 0.65 -17.16
C ASN A 366 -24.04 0.73 -17.94
N VAL A 367 -23.58 -0.41 -18.46
CA VAL A 367 -22.31 -0.51 -19.19
C VAL A 367 -22.38 -0.02 -20.65
N ASN A 368 -23.58 0.10 -21.24
CA ASN A 368 -23.73 0.36 -22.68
C ASN A 368 -23.45 1.82 -23.08
N ASN A 369 -23.50 2.76 -22.13
CA ASN A 369 -23.36 4.20 -22.40
C ASN A 369 -22.06 4.82 -21.88
N ASN A 370 -21.03 4.02 -21.55
CA ASN A 370 -19.85 4.47 -20.76
C ASN A 370 -20.20 5.10 -19.40
N ASN A 371 -21.44 4.91 -18.93
CA ASN A 371 -21.98 5.48 -17.68
C ASN A 371 -21.84 4.54 -16.48
N GLY A 372 -21.47 3.28 -16.72
CA GLY A 372 -21.39 2.24 -15.70
C GLY A 372 -20.18 2.43 -14.78
N TYR A 373 -20.30 3.30 -13.78
CA TYR A 373 -19.24 3.48 -12.81
C TYR A 373 -19.24 2.42 -11.69
N ASN A 374 -20.35 1.71 -11.48
CA ASN A 374 -20.40 0.55 -10.60
C ASN A 374 -20.41 -0.76 -11.38
N ARG A 375 -19.63 -1.74 -10.92
CA ARG A 375 -19.73 -3.15 -11.33
C ARG A 375 -19.98 -4.00 -10.11
N ALA A 376 -20.79 -5.04 -10.26
CA ALA A 376 -21.10 -5.96 -9.18
C ALA A 376 -20.85 -7.40 -9.61
N ALA A 377 -20.30 -8.18 -8.69
CA ALA A 377 -20.16 -9.63 -8.80
C ALA A 377 -20.77 -10.27 -7.55
N LEU A 378 -21.17 -11.54 -7.63
CA LEU A 378 -21.74 -12.25 -6.49
C LEU A 378 -21.14 -13.64 -6.35
N ILE A 379 -20.74 -13.95 -5.12
CA ILE A 379 -20.49 -15.31 -4.67
C ILE A 379 -21.47 -15.66 -3.54
N GLN A 380 -21.95 -16.89 -3.51
CA GLN A 380 -22.63 -17.45 -2.35
C GLN A 380 -21.73 -18.50 -1.69
N PHE A 381 -21.88 -18.68 -0.37
CA PHE A 381 -21.11 -19.70 0.34
C PHE A 381 -21.96 -20.48 1.35
N SER A 382 -21.59 -21.73 1.54
CA SER A 382 -22.00 -22.58 2.66
C SER A 382 -20.84 -23.53 3.01
N SER A 383 -21.01 -24.84 2.80
CA SER A 383 -19.90 -25.82 2.79
C SER A 383 -18.97 -25.62 1.58
N HIS A 384 -19.50 -25.06 0.49
CA HIS A 384 -18.75 -24.74 -0.73
C HIS A 384 -19.05 -23.31 -1.16
N VAL A 385 -18.11 -22.72 -1.92
CA VAL A 385 -18.27 -21.38 -2.49
C VAL A 385 -18.68 -21.51 -3.95
N ILE A 386 -19.78 -20.85 -4.31
CA ILE A 386 -20.28 -20.80 -5.68
C ILE A 386 -20.14 -19.39 -6.18
N GLU A 387 -19.54 -19.26 -7.35
CA GLU A 387 -19.53 -18.03 -8.13
C GLU A 387 -20.80 -17.96 -8.96
N GLU A 388 -21.73 -17.10 -8.56
CA GLU A 388 -23.01 -16.96 -9.25
C GLU A 388 -22.83 -16.12 -10.51
N PHE A 389 -22.05 -15.04 -10.43
CA PHE A 389 -21.66 -14.23 -11.60
C PHE A 389 -20.47 -13.30 -11.30
N ASP A 390 -19.76 -12.88 -12.34
CA ASP A 390 -18.61 -11.98 -12.29
C ASP A 390 -18.99 -10.51 -12.54
N PHE A 391 -17.99 -9.61 -12.65
CA PHE A 391 -18.22 -8.17 -12.77
C PHE A 391 -18.73 -7.70 -14.13
N VAL A 392 -18.81 -8.57 -15.13
CA VAL A 392 -19.26 -8.24 -16.50
C VAL A 392 -20.54 -8.96 -16.91
N ALA A 393 -21.04 -9.87 -16.07
CA ALA A 393 -22.24 -10.66 -16.34
C ALA A 393 -23.55 -9.85 -16.43
N THR A 394 -23.64 -8.69 -15.76
CA THR A 394 -24.87 -7.88 -15.71
C THR A 394 -24.61 -6.50 -16.31
N LYS A 395 -25.54 -6.01 -17.15
CA LYS A 395 -25.34 -4.80 -17.95
C LYS A 395 -26.05 -3.56 -17.41
N ASN A 396 -26.96 -3.72 -16.45
CA ASN A 396 -27.78 -2.66 -15.86
C ASN A 396 -28.34 -3.13 -14.51
N LEU A 397 -28.92 -2.20 -13.75
CA LEU A 397 -29.46 -2.48 -12.42
C LEU A 397 -30.61 -3.50 -12.45
N ALA A 398 -31.45 -3.50 -13.48
CA ALA A 398 -32.57 -4.43 -13.59
C ALA A 398 -32.09 -5.88 -13.75
N GLU A 399 -31.13 -6.11 -14.63
CA GLU A 399 -30.45 -7.40 -14.79
C GLU A 399 -29.73 -7.82 -13.50
N LEU A 400 -28.99 -6.91 -12.86
CA LEU A 400 -28.31 -7.19 -11.60
C LEU A 400 -29.28 -7.66 -10.52
N LYS A 401 -30.40 -6.94 -10.34
CA LYS A 401 -31.45 -7.34 -9.38
C LYS A 401 -32.05 -8.70 -9.74
N SER A 402 -32.30 -8.96 -11.02
CA SER A 402 -32.82 -10.24 -11.50
C SER A 402 -31.85 -11.39 -11.19
N SER A 403 -30.57 -11.25 -11.55
CA SER A 403 -29.53 -12.24 -11.30
C SER A 403 -29.32 -12.53 -9.81
N ILE A 404 -29.36 -11.51 -8.95
CA ILE A 404 -29.32 -11.72 -7.48
C ILE A 404 -30.56 -12.50 -7.02
N ASN A 405 -31.74 -12.13 -7.51
CA ASN A 405 -32.99 -12.76 -7.11
C ASN A 405 -33.16 -14.20 -7.65
N SER A 406 -32.42 -14.62 -8.69
CA SER A 406 -32.44 -16.00 -9.18
C SER A 406 -31.55 -16.97 -8.40
N VAL A 407 -30.63 -16.48 -7.57
CA VAL A 407 -29.71 -17.33 -6.78
C VAL A 407 -30.49 -18.30 -5.91
N ARG A 408 -30.13 -19.59 -5.98
CA ARG A 408 -30.77 -20.69 -5.24
C ARG A 408 -30.06 -20.94 -3.93
N TYR A 409 -30.84 -21.23 -2.89
CA TYR A 409 -30.35 -21.64 -1.57
C TYR A 409 -29.62 -22.99 -1.64
N ARG A 410 -28.56 -23.17 -0.85
CA ARG A 410 -27.72 -24.38 -0.83
C ARG A 410 -27.77 -25.16 0.47
N GLY A 411 -27.78 -24.47 1.61
CA GLY A 411 -27.64 -25.11 2.92
C GLY A 411 -26.23 -25.68 3.14
N GLY A 412 -25.98 -26.15 4.36
CA GLY A 412 -24.70 -26.74 4.78
C GLY A 412 -23.99 -25.92 5.85
N MET A 413 -22.66 -26.05 5.89
CA MET A 413 -21.80 -25.40 6.87
C MET A 413 -21.57 -23.91 6.54
N THR A 414 -20.73 -23.24 7.31
CA THR A 414 -20.39 -21.82 7.18
C THR A 414 -18.88 -21.68 6.96
N CYS A 415 -18.38 -21.94 5.74
CA CYS A 415 -16.95 -21.92 5.42
C CYS A 415 -16.48 -20.52 4.97
N THR A 416 -16.55 -19.52 5.86
CA THR A 416 -16.28 -18.12 5.51
C THR A 416 -14.86 -17.88 5.00
N GLY A 417 -13.87 -18.62 5.52
CA GLY A 417 -12.48 -18.51 5.06
C GLY A 417 -12.29 -18.87 3.58
N ASP A 418 -13.05 -19.84 3.07
CA ASP A 418 -13.01 -20.21 1.66
C ASP A 418 -13.70 -19.15 0.80
N ALA A 419 -14.80 -18.57 1.28
CA ALA A 419 -15.48 -17.45 0.62
C ALA A 419 -14.53 -16.26 0.46
N PHE A 420 -13.74 -15.93 1.48
CA PHE A 420 -12.73 -14.88 1.41
C PHE A 420 -11.58 -15.19 0.47
N GLU A 421 -11.15 -16.45 0.34
CA GLU A 421 -10.13 -16.82 -0.64
C GLU A 421 -10.69 -16.65 -2.06
N LYS A 422 -11.91 -17.12 -2.30
CA LYS A 422 -12.58 -16.93 -3.60
C LYS A 422 -12.76 -15.44 -3.91
N ALA A 423 -13.10 -14.62 -2.91
CA ALA A 423 -13.22 -13.17 -3.08
C ALA A 423 -11.94 -12.53 -3.63
N ILE A 424 -10.76 -12.93 -3.14
CA ILE A 424 -9.48 -12.45 -3.67
C ILE A 424 -9.32 -12.80 -5.16
N GLN A 425 -9.76 -14.00 -5.55
CA GLN A 425 -9.72 -14.50 -6.92
C GLN A 425 -10.76 -13.86 -7.85
N MET A 426 -11.80 -13.20 -7.31
CA MET A 426 -12.77 -12.47 -8.12
C MET A 426 -12.20 -11.16 -8.68
N PHE A 427 -11.27 -10.52 -7.96
CA PHE A 427 -10.67 -9.23 -8.35
C PHE A 427 -9.52 -9.40 -9.35
N THR A 428 -9.84 -9.94 -10.52
CA THR A 428 -8.94 -10.10 -11.68
C THR A 428 -9.54 -9.48 -12.94
N SER A 429 -8.68 -9.02 -13.86
CA SER A 429 -9.12 -8.44 -15.13
C SER A 429 -9.95 -9.43 -15.96
N SER A 430 -9.63 -10.72 -15.89
CA SER A 430 -10.37 -11.79 -16.58
C SER A 430 -11.81 -11.94 -16.14
N LYS A 431 -12.16 -11.45 -14.94
CA LYS A 431 -13.51 -11.47 -14.36
C LYS A 431 -14.18 -10.10 -14.43
N GLY A 432 -13.61 -9.17 -15.21
CA GLY A 432 -14.14 -7.83 -15.37
C GLY A 432 -13.78 -6.83 -14.27
N SER A 433 -12.90 -7.19 -13.32
CA SER A 433 -12.43 -6.25 -12.31
C SER A 433 -11.43 -5.24 -12.92
N ARG A 434 -11.61 -3.96 -12.60
CA ARG A 434 -10.89 -2.83 -13.19
C ARG A 434 -9.68 -2.44 -12.34
N GLN A 435 -8.51 -2.32 -12.97
CA GLN A 435 -7.33 -1.79 -12.29
C GLN A 435 -7.48 -0.30 -11.94
N GLY A 436 -6.90 0.12 -10.82
CA GLY A 436 -6.98 1.51 -10.35
C GLY A 436 -8.34 1.92 -9.77
N THR A 437 -9.30 1.00 -9.68
CA THR A 437 -10.61 1.23 -9.06
C THR A 437 -10.64 0.78 -7.60
N LYS A 438 -11.64 1.25 -6.87
CA LYS A 438 -11.83 0.85 -5.48
C LYS A 438 -12.55 -0.50 -5.45
N HIS A 439 -11.82 -1.54 -5.04
CA HIS A 439 -12.40 -2.86 -4.77
C HIS A 439 -13.08 -2.86 -3.40
N GLU A 440 -14.32 -3.35 -3.36
CA GLU A 440 -15.10 -3.44 -2.15
C GLU A 440 -15.78 -4.80 -2.04
N VAL A 441 -15.95 -5.26 -0.81
CA VAL A 441 -16.68 -6.49 -0.49
C VAL A 441 -17.80 -6.15 0.45
N LEU A 442 -19.01 -6.64 0.19
CA LEU A 442 -20.12 -6.63 1.14
C LEU A 442 -20.48 -8.07 1.49
N ILE A 443 -20.18 -8.48 2.72
CA ILE A 443 -20.57 -9.80 3.24
C ILE A 443 -21.83 -9.72 4.09
N LEU A 444 -22.80 -10.60 3.81
CA LEU A 444 -23.97 -10.86 4.64
C LEU A 444 -23.87 -12.27 5.22
N THR A 445 -23.93 -12.38 6.54
CA THR A 445 -23.89 -13.67 7.26
C THR A 445 -24.58 -13.57 8.61
N ASP A 446 -25.14 -14.69 9.07
CA ASP A 446 -25.69 -14.85 10.41
C ASP A 446 -24.86 -15.78 11.32
N GLY A 447 -23.71 -16.24 10.83
CA GLY A 447 -22.97 -17.33 11.43
C GLY A 447 -21.49 -17.04 11.61
N GLN A 448 -20.89 -17.74 12.57
CA GLN A 448 -19.44 -17.85 12.68
C GLN A 448 -18.92 -18.91 11.71
N SER A 449 -17.69 -18.75 11.27
CA SER A 449 -17.01 -19.75 10.44
C SER A 449 -16.82 -21.03 11.25
N ASN A 450 -17.29 -22.16 10.73
CA ASN A 450 -17.15 -23.48 11.37
C ASN A 450 -16.39 -24.50 10.49
N CYS A 451 -15.93 -24.08 9.31
CA CYS A 451 -15.11 -24.86 8.39
C CYS A 451 -14.29 -23.94 7.47
N GLY A 452 -13.57 -24.56 6.53
CA GLY A 452 -12.79 -23.89 5.49
C GLY A 452 -11.44 -23.36 5.99
N LYS A 453 -10.80 -22.53 5.16
CA LYS A 453 -9.50 -21.93 5.47
C LYS A 453 -9.50 -21.10 6.75
N HIS A 454 -8.39 -21.12 7.47
CA HIS A 454 -8.22 -20.29 8.65
C HIS A 454 -8.27 -18.79 8.30
N LEU A 455 -9.18 -18.08 8.95
CA LEU A 455 -9.42 -16.64 8.78
C LEU A 455 -8.13 -15.79 8.93
N SER A 456 -7.25 -16.17 9.85
CA SER A 456 -5.97 -15.49 10.10
C SER A 456 -5.01 -15.49 8.90
N THR A 457 -5.18 -16.44 7.97
CA THR A 457 -4.35 -16.55 6.76
C THR A 457 -4.91 -15.75 5.59
N VAL A 458 -6.24 -15.68 5.47
CA VAL A 458 -6.92 -15.09 4.30
C VAL A 458 -7.30 -13.62 4.50
N LEU A 459 -7.74 -13.22 5.70
CA LEU A 459 -8.18 -11.84 5.97
C LEU A 459 -7.11 -10.77 5.69
N PRO A 460 -5.82 -10.95 6.07
CA PRO A 460 -4.79 -9.96 5.74
C PRO A 460 -4.63 -9.75 4.23
N ARG A 461 -4.75 -10.81 3.43
CA ARG A 461 -4.67 -10.75 1.97
C ARG A 461 -5.91 -10.06 1.39
N LEU A 462 -7.10 -10.38 1.91
CA LEU A 462 -8.34 -9.74 1.49
C LEU A 462 -8.35 -8.24 1.80
N HIS A 463 -7.98 -7.84 3.02
CA HIS A 463 -7.90 -6.43 3.43
C HIS A 463 -6.83 -5.63 2.66
N ALA A 464 -5.79 -6.29 2.15
CA ALA A 464 -4.82 -5.67 1.25
C ALA A 464 -5.37 -5.46 -0.16
N LYS A 465 -6.38 -6.23 -0.57
CA LYS A 465 -6.95 -6.24 -1.92
C LYS A 465 -8.22 -5.41 -2.05
N ALA A 466 -9.05 -5.35 -1.01
CA ALA A 466 -10.36 -4.71 -1.02
C ALA A 466 -10.76 -4.14 0.35
N THR A 467 -11.65 -3.14 0.34
CA THR A 467 -12.34 -2.66 1.55
C THR A 467 -13.53 -3.57 1.86
N VAL A 468 -13.55 -4.20 3.03
CA VAL A 468 -14.59 -5.17 3.42
C VAL A 468 -15.61 -4.51 4.35
N PHE A 469 -16.87 -4.56 3.96
CA PHE A 469 -18.04 -4.21 4.74
C PHE A 469 -18.77 -5.48 5.16
N GLY A 470 -19.27 -5.50 6.39
CA GLY A 470 -20.04 -6.63 6.93
C GLY A 470 -21.41 -6.17 7.39
N LEU A 471 -22.44 -6.91 6.97
CA LEU A 471 -23.81 -6.77 7.44
C LEU A 471 -24.20 -8.07 8.15
N MET A 472 -24.01 -8.08 9.46
CA MET A 472 -24.18 -9.27 10.29
C MET A 472 -25.61 -9.35 10.82
N ILE A 473 -26.21 -10.53 10.79
CA ILE A 473 -27.61 -10.73 11.15
C ILE A 473 -27.66 -11.70 12.33
N GLY A 474 -28.31 -11.32 13.44
CA GLY A 474 -28.46 -12.22 14.58
C GLY A 474 -27.70 -11.80 15.84
N GLY A 475 -27.90 -12.61 16.89
CA GLY A 475 -27.20 -12.51 18.15
C GLY A 475 -25.95 -13.37 18.16
N PHE A 476 -24.80 -12.79 18.53
CA PHE A 476 -23.52 -13.48 18.55
C PHE A 476 -22.95 -13.58 19.96
N SER A 477 -22.31 -14.71 20.26
CA SER A 477 -21.46 -14.87 21.44
C SER A 477 -20.31 -13.85 21.42
N SER A 478 -19.69 -13.57 22.57
CA SER A 478 -18.51 -12.68 22.62
C SER A 478 -17.40 -13.11 21.65
N ARG A 479 -17.22 -14.42 21.45
CA ARG A 479 -16.26 -14.98 20.49
C ARG A 479 -16.71 -14.71 19.05
N GLY A 480 -17.99 -14.91 18.74
CA GLY A 480 -18.54 -14.60 17.41
C GLY A 480 -18.44 -13.13 17.07
N LYS A 481 -18.76 -12.26 18.03
CA LYS A 481 -18.56 -10.81 17.90
C LYS A 481 -17.12 -10.46 17.52
N GLN A 482 -16.12 -11.09 18.16
CA GLN A 482 -14.71 -10.86 17.81
C GLN A 482 -14.36 -11.34 16.40
N GLU A 483 -14.84 -12.51 16.03
CA GLU A 483 -14.60 -13.09 14.72
C GLU A 483 -15.21 -12.25 13.59
N LEU A 484 -16.50 -11.92 13.69
CA LEU A 484 -17.22 -11.10 12.71
C LEU A 484 -16.65 -9.68 12.61
N THR A 485 -16.20 -9.12 13.73
CA THR A 485 -15.47 -7.83 13.74
C THR A 485 -14.18 -7.92 12.93
N SER A 486 -13.51 -9.07 12.90
CA SER A 486 -12.26 -9.25 12.15
C SER A 486 -12.46 -9.31 10.63
N TYR A 487 -13.67 -9.60 10.17
CA TYR A 487 -13.97 -9.69 8.73
C TYR A 487 -13.85 -8.33 8.05
N VAL A 488 -14.26 -7.26 8.72
CA VAL A 488 -14.41 -5.93 8.13
C VAL A 488 -13.12 -5.11 8.16
N SER A 489 -13.02 -4.16 7.24
CA SER A 489 -11.91 -3.21 7.20
C SER A 489 -12.03 -2.12 8.27
N LYS A 490 -10.91 -1.42 8.53
CA LYS A 490 -10.87 -0.29 9.47
C LYS A 490 -11.20 1.04 8.76
N PRO A 491 -11.76 2.04 9.48
CA PRO A 491 -12.22 1.98 10.86
C PRO A 491 -13.51 1.16 11.00
N ILE A 492 -13.60 0.31 12.03
CA ILE A 492 -14.72 -0.65 12.20
C ILE A 492 -16.10 0.05 12.27
N PRO A 493 -16.27 1.22 12.93
CA PRO A 493 -17.55 1.94 12.92
C PRO A 493 -18.04 2.35 11.53
N ASP A 494 -17.21 2.31 10.48
CA ASP A 494 -17.62 2.63 9.12
C ASP A 494 -17.88 1.38 8.25
N HIS A 495 -17.57 0.19 8.76
CA HIS A 495 -17.60 -1.05 7.96
C HIS A 495 -18.37 -2.22 8.60
N LEU A 496 -18.69 -2.15 9.89
CA LEU A 496 -19.49 -3.17 10.57
C LEU A 496 -20.92 -2.67 10.82
N PHE A 497 -21.89 -3.32 10.18
CA PHE A 497 -23.32 -3.13 10.39
C PHE A 497 -23.92 -4.41 10.97
N ALA A 498 -24.92 -4.27 11.83
CA ALA A 498 -25.64 -5.45 12.32
C ALA A 498 -27.12 -5.15 12.59
N VAL A 499 -27.93 -6.20 12.47
CA VAL A 499 -29.36 -6.26 12.81
C VAL A 499 -29.65 -7.56 13.55
N ASP A 500 -30.74 -7.61 14.31
CA ASP A 500 -30.99 -8.77 15.18
C ASP A 500 -31.61 -9.95 14.43
N ASN A 501 -32.28 -9.71 13.31
CA ASN A 501 -32.91 -10.75 12.51
C ASN A 501 -33.21 -10.25 11.08
N TYR A 502 -33.77 -11.12 10.23
CA TYR A 502 -34.07 -10.79 8.84
C TYR A 502 -35.30 -9.88 8.66
N GLN A 503 -36.19 -9.75 9.64
CA GLN A 503 -37.25 -8.73 9.61
C GLN A 503 -36.68 -7.34 9.89
N ASP A 504 -35.76 -7.24 10.87
CA ASP A 504 -35.02 -6.00 11.12
C ASP A 504 -34.20 -5.58 9.89
N LEU A 505 -33.68 -6.54 9.11
CA LEU A 505 -33.03 -6.25 7.82
C LEU A 505 -34.00 -5.58 6.82
N LYS A 506 -35.25 -6.03 6.75
CA LYS A 506 -36.28 -5.38 5.92
C LYS A 506 -36.62 -3.99 6.42
N GLN A 507 -36.78 -3.84 7.73
CA GLN A 507 -37.06 -2.54 8.35
C GLN A 507 -35.90 -1.56 8.13
N LEU A 508 -34.67 -2.03 8.30
CA LEU A 508 -33.44 -1.27 8.04
C LEU A 508 -33.47 -0.67 6.64
N LEU A 509 -33.77 -1.49 5.63
CA LEU A 509 -33.81 -1.01 4.25
C LEU A 509 -34.94 -0.01 4.01
N THR A 510 -36.09 -0.20 4.65
CA THR A 510 -37.22 0.76 4.60
C THR A 510 -36.78 2.12 5.14
N LEU A 511 -36.05 2.16 6.25
CA LEU A 511 -35.52 3.38 6.84
C LEU A 511 -34.42 4.03 5.99
N ILE A 512 -33.60 3.25 5.29
CA ILE A 512 -32.59 3.77 4.35
C ILE A 512 -33.29 4.41 3.15
N LYS A 513 -34.30 3.75 2.57
CA LYS A 513 -35.10 4.28 1.45
C LYS A 513 -35.75 5.61 1.80
N ALA A 514 -36.29 5.75 3.00
CA ALA A 514 -36.89 7.00 3.47
C ALA A 514 -35.89 8.17 3.62
N LYS A 515 -34.58 7.87 3.69
CA LYS A 515 -33.52 8.88 3.88
C LYS A 515 -32.79 9.27 2.60
N ILE A 516 -32.85 8.43 1.59
CA ILE A 516 -32.16 8.67 0.33
C ILE A 516 -33.14 9.31 -0.63
N ASP A 517 -32.86 10.55 -0.97
CA ASP A 517 -33.53 11.19 -2.08
C ASP A 517 -33.02 10.59 -3.40
N THR A 518 -33.86 9.76 -4.02
CA THR A 518 -33.57 9.13 -5.32
C THR A 518 -33.95 10.03 -6.50
N SER A 519 -34.56 11.19 -6.25
CA SER A 519 -34.95 12.17 -7.28
C SER A 519 -33.76 12.96 -7.81
N ASN A 520 -32.72 13.18 -7.00
CA ASN A 520 -31.53 13.91 -7.43
C ASN A 520 -30.62 13.04 -8.31
N PRO A 521 -30.19 13.54 -9.50
CA PRO A 521 -29.15 12.89 -10.27
C PRO A 521 -27.86 12.84 -9.46
N CYS A 522 -27.19 11.69 -9.51
CA CYS A 522 -25.94 11.47 -8.82
C CYS A 522 -24.84 12.16 -9.63
N ALA A 523 -24.35 13.29 -9.14
CA ALA A 523 -23.31 14.04 -9.84
C ALA A 523 -21.98 13.24 -9.92
N PRO A 524 -21.16 13.44 -10.97
CA PRO A 524 -21.40 14.29 -12.15
C PRO A 524 -21.61 13.43 -13.41
N PHE A 525 -22.47 13.87 -14.32
CA PHE A 525 -22.20 14.04 -15.76
C PHE A 525 -23.54 14.32 -16.43
N ASP A 526 -23.73 15.59 -16.77
CA ASP A 526 -24.60 15.92 -17.89
C ASP A 526 -23.90 15.43 -19.16
N LEU A 527 -24.54 14.53 -19.89
CA LEU A 527 -24.03 13.91 -21.12
C LEU A 527 -24.73 14.48 -22.36
N SER A 528 -25.59 15.50 -22.21
CA SER A 528 -26.23 16.13 -23.37
C SER A 528 -25.32 17.10 -24.15
N GLU A 529 -24.02 17.18 -23.84
CA GLU A 529 -23.04 18.00 -24.57
C GLU A 529 -21.82 17.22 -25.11
N ILE A 530 -22.03 15.97 -25.55
CA ILE A 530 -21.03 15.23 -26.36
C ILE A 530 -21.37 15.34 -27.84
#